data_AF-A0A7K9JE26-F1
#
_entry.id   AF-A0A7K9JE26-F1
#
_cell.length_a   1.000
_cell.length_b   1.000
_cell.length_c   1.000
_cell.angle_alpha   90.00
_cell.angle_beta   90.00
_cell.angle_gamma   90.00
#
_symmetry.space_group_name_H-M   'P 1'
#
loop_
_entity.id
_entity.type
_entity.pdbx_description
1 polymer ?
#
loop_
_entity_poly.entity_id
_entity_poly.type
_entity_poly.pdbx_seq_one_letter_code
_entity_poly.pdbx_strand_id
1 'polypeptide(L)'
;EARGACDQRHGGLAWVSGEPELRLLLGLLADVAVPTPALFWVGLKRNASACTNEEQPLRGFSWEGVGAGPVPQEVPAALGRWVQEPLRSCLTARCAGLHLAADPRDGLSWGWKE
;
A
#
# COMPACT_ATOMS: atom_id res chain seq x y z
N GLU A 1 -4.08 -15.89 6.34
CA GLU A 1 -4.12 -14.52 5.77
C GLU A 1 -3.11 -13.61 6.44
N ALA A 2 -2.54 -12.66 5.68
CA ALA A 2 -1.45 -11.79 6.13
C ALA A 2 -1.78 -11.00 7.41
N ARG A 3 -2.99 -10.41 7.47
CA ARG A 3 -3.47 -9.70 8.67
C ARG A 3 -3.42 -10.58 9.92
N GLY A 4 -3.98 -11.80 9.85
CA GLY A 4 -3.98 -12.73 10.98
C GLY A 4 -2.58 -13.13 11.44
N ALA A 5 -1.60 -13.22 10.52
CA ALA A 5 -0.21 -13.50 10.88
C ALA A 5 0.47 -12.33 11.59
N CYS A 6 0.15 -11.08 11.23
CA CYS A 6 0.60 -9.89 11.93
C CYS A 6 -0.07 -9.76 13.31
N ASP A 7 -1.38 -10.00 13.40
CA ASP A 7 -2.15 -9.92 14.64
C ASP A 7 -1.63 -10.92 15.69
N GLN A 8 -1.25 -12.14 15.27
CA GLN A 8 -0.62 -13.16 16.14
C GLN A 8 0.71 -12.71 16.75
N ARG A 9 1.37 -11.72 16.16
CA ARG A 9 2.62 -11.13 16.65
C ARG A 9 2.38 -9.82 17.41
N HIS A 10 1.13 -9.55 17.81
CA HIS A 10 0.70 -8.31 18.46
C HIS A 10 0.99 -7.05 17.64
N GLY A 11 1.04 -7.18 16.31
CA GLY A 11 1.17 -6.08 15.37
C GLY A 11 -0.09 -5.89 14.52
N GLY A 12 0.08 -5.17 13.42
CA GLY A 12 -0.90 -5.06 12.35
C GLY A 12 -0.19 -5.06 11.00
N LEU A 13 -0.94 -5.05 9.90
CA LEU A 13 -0.35 -4.80 8.59
C LEU A 13 0.28 -3.40 8.59
N ALA A 14 1.45 -3.27 7.95
CA ALA A 14 2.16 -2.00 7.87
C ALA A 14 1.33 -0.94 7.13
N TRP A 15 1.50 0.32 7.52
CA TRP A 15 1.00 1.50 6.80
C TRP A 15 2.16 2.48 6.63
N VAL A 16 2.01 3.45 5.72
CA VAL A 16 3.02 4.50 5.53
C VAL A 16 2.40 5.88 5.69
N SER A 17 3.02 6.71 6.53
CA SER A 17 2.58 8.07 6.84
C SER A 17 3.02 9.08 5.77
N GLY A 18 4.03 8.75 4.97
CA GLY A 18 4.60 9.64 3.98
C GLY A 18 5.77 9.04 3.20
N GLU A 19 6.32 9.85 2.29
CA GLU A 19 7.39 9.45 1.39
C GLU A 19 8.71 9.06 2.09
N PRO A 20 9.15 9.72 3.18
CA PRO A 20 10.36 9.28 3.89
C PRO A 20 10.25 7.88 4.47
N GLU A 21 9.11 7.54 5.09
CA GLU A 21 8.86 6.19 5.63
C GLU A 21 8.77 5.16 4.51
N LEU A 22 8.09 5.50 3.40
CA LEU A 22 8.02 4.63 2.24
C LEU A 22 9.42 4.32 1.68
N ARG A 23 10.31 5.30 1.56
CA ARG A 23 11.70 5.07 1.09
C ARG A 23 12.46 4.09 1.99
N LEU A 24 12.32 4.22 3.31
CA LEU A 24 12.93 3.30 4.27
C LEU A 24 12.36 1.88 4.10
N LEU A 25 11.04 1.76 3.98
CA LEU A 25 10.38 0.47 3.75
C LEU A 25 10.85 -0.18 2.44
N LEU A 26 10.95 0.58 1.36
CA LEU A 26 11.45 0.10 0.06
C LEU A 26 12.89 -0.42 0.15
N GLY A 27 13.76 0.29 0.87
CA GLY A 27 15.14 -0.15 1.11
C GLY A 27 15.21 -1.48 1.86
N LEU A 28 14.40 -1.65 2.91
CA LEU A 28 14.33 -2.90 3.68
C LEU A 28 13.77 -4.06 2.86
N LEU A 29 12.81 -3.79 1.97
CA LEU A 29 12.17 -4.83 1.17
C LEU A 29 12.99 -5.23 -0.06
N ALA A 30 13.90 -4.37 -0.55
CA ALA A 30 14.73 -4.65 -1.73
C ALA A 30 15.54 -5.95 -1.59
N ASP A 31 16.08 -6.22 -0.41
CA ASP A 31 16.90 -7.40 -0.13
C ASP A 31 16.08 -8.71 -0.12
N VAL A 32 14.79 -8.62 0.25
CA VAL A 32 13.88 -9.78 0.37
C VAL A 32 12.94 -9.94 -0.82
N ALA A 33 12.90 -8.96 -1.73
CA ALA A 33 12.06 -8.98 -2.93
C ALA A 33 12.62 -9.87 -4.06
N VAL A 34 13.65 -10.68 -3.79
CA VAL A 34 14.28 -11.58 -4.78
C VAL A 34 13.70 -13.00 -4.63
N PRO A 35 13.16 -13.61 -5.71
CA PRO A 35 13.05 -13.08 -7.07
C PRO A 35 11.93 -12.04 -7.23
N THR A 36 12.17 -11.04 -8.09
CA THR A 36 11.16 -10.05 -8.48
C THR A 36 10.31 -10.57 -9.66
N PRO A 37 9.04 -10.10 -9.82
CA PRO A 37 8.34 -9.16 -8.95
C PRO A 37 7.82 -9.78 -7.66
N ALA A 38 7.79 -8.99 -6.59
CA ALA A 38 7.25 -9.37 -5.28
C ALA A 38 6.08 -8.47 -4.88
N LEU A 39 5.10 -9.04 -4.18
CA LEU A 39 3.94 -8.32 -3.65
C LEU A 39 3.89 -8.48 -2.13
N PHE A 40 3.93 -7.35 -1.42
CA PHE A 40 3.85 -7.32 0.04
C PHE A 40 2.51 -6.73 0.47
N TRP A 41 1.71 -7.53 1.17
CA TRP A 41 0.44 -7.05 1.72
C TRP A 41 0.68 -6.00 2.80
N VAL A 42 -0.02 -4.87 2.68
CA VAL A 42 0.00 -3.75 3.62
C VAL A 42 -1.43 -3.44 4.07
N GLY A 43 -1.60 -2.55 5.03
CA GLY A 43 -2.91 -2.16 5.57
C GLY A 43 -3.74 -1.30 4.61
N LEU A 44 -3.40 -1.21 3.32
CA LEU A 44 -4.11 -0.35 2.38
C LEU A 44 -5.39 -1.03 1.89
N LYS A 45 -6.55 -0.46 2.21
CA LYS A 45 -7.85 -1.05 1.87
C LYS A 45 -8.88 0.01 1.49
N ARG A 46 -9.71 -0.32 0.50
CA ARG A 46 -10.95 0.36 0.18
C ARG A 46 -12.11 -0.48 0.70
N ASN A 47 -12.91 0.06 1.61
CA ASN A 47 -14.09 -0.64 2.12
C ASN A 47 -15.21 -0.67 1.06
N ALA A 48 -16.18 -1.56 1.22
CA ALA A 48 -17.45 -1.43 0.51
C ALA A 48 -18.04 -0.04 0.80
N SER A 49 -18.77 0.52 -0.16
CA SER A 49 -19.28 1.91 -0.22
C SER A 49 -18.23 3.03 -0.34
N ALA A 50 -16.93 2.75 -0.22
CA ALA A 50 -15.90 3.73 -0.59
C ALA A 50 -15.63 3.64 -2.09
N CYS A 51 -16.00 4.66 -2.84
CA CYS A 51 -15.81 4.72 -4.29
C CYS A 51 -14.36 5.00 -4.67
N THR A 52 -13.90 4.39 -5.77
CA THR A 52 -12.68 4.81 -6.45
C THR A 52 -12.78 6.28 -6.84
N ASN A 53 -11.81 7.09 -6.43
CA ASN A 53 -11.73 8.51 -6.78
C ASN A 53 -10.34 8.83 -7.34
N GLU A 54 -10.25 9.07 -8.64
CA GLU A 54 -8.99 9.33 -9.36
C GLU A 54 -8.31 10.63 -8.96
N GLU A 55 -9.06 11.57 -8.39
CA GLU A 55 -8.55 12.84 -7.88
C GLU A 55 -7.79 12.66 -6.55
N GLN A 56 -8.03 11.55 -5.84
CA GLN A 56 -7.35 11.25 -4.58
C GLN A 56 -6.10 10.37 -4.82
N PRO A 57 -4.98 10.62 -4.12
CA PRO A 57 -3.74 9.85 -4.32
C PRO A 57 -3.93 8.33 -4.18
N LEU A 58 -4.67 7.88 -3.17
CA LEU A 58 -4.91 6.46 -2.92
C LEU A 58 -6.23 5.94 -3.51
N ARG A 59 -6.90 6.67 -4.40
CA ARG A 59 -8.06 6.17 -5.15
C ARG A 59 -9.20 5.64 -4.26
N GLY A 60 -9.43 6.29 -3.12
CA GLY A 60 -10.43 5.88 -2.12
C GLY A 60 -9.98 4.75 -1.18
N PHE A 61 -8.76 4.24 -1.32
CA PHE A 61 -8.14 3.38 -0.31
C PHE A 61 -7.67 4.19 0.90
N SER A 62 -7.66 3.53 2.05
CA SER A 62 -7.27 4.09 3.34
C SER A 62 -6.46 3.07 4.13
N TRP A 63 -5.63 3.54 5.07
CA TRP A 63 -4.87 2.67 5.95
C TRP A 63 -5.75 2.08 7.05
N GLU A 64 -5.85 0.75 7.11
CA GLU A 64 -6.41 0.02 8.25
C GLU A 64 -5.40 -0.06 9.39
N GLY A 65 -5.91 -0.14 10.62
CA GLY A 65 -5.06 -0.46 11.78
C GLY A 65 -4.08 0.63 12.17
N VAL A 66 -4.23 1.86 11.66
CA VAL A 66 -3.71 3.03 12.36
C VAL A 66 -4.34 2.94 13.74
N GLY A 67 -3.53 2.72 14.78
CA GLY A 67 -4.02 2.75 16.16
C GLY A 67 -4.73 4.08 16.44
N ALA A 68 -5.15 4.34 17.68
CA ALA A 68 -5.76 5.61 18.08
C ALA A 68 -4.83 6.86 17.92
N GLY A 69 -3.80 6.81 17.08
CA GLY A 69 -3.08 7.95 16.55
C GLY A 69 -3.76 8.53 15.30
N PRO A 70 -3.47 9.80 14.97
CA PRO A 70 -4.08 10.47 13.84
C PRO A 70 -3.67 9.77 12.54
N VAL A 71 -4.65 9.21 11.83
CA VAL A 71 -4.54 8.94 10.39
C VAL A 71 -4.14 10.27 9.74
N PRO A 72 -3.10 10.32 8.88
CA PRO A 72 -2.74 11.55 8.19
C PRO A 72 -3.97 12.14 7.52
N GLN A 73 -4.33 13.37 7.90
CA GLN A 73 -5.54 14.03 7.40
C GLN A 73 -5.47 14.24 5.87
N GLU A 74 -4.25 14.26 5.33
CA GLU A 74 -3.97 14.32 3.91
C GLU A 74 -2.88 13.30 3.55
N VAL A 75 -3.15 12.49 2.52
CA VAL A 75 -2.14 11.60 1.96
C VAL A 75 -1.32 12.38 0.94
N PRO A 76 0.03 12.41 1.04
CA PRO A 76 0.85 13.07 0.05
C PRO A 76 0.63 12.51 -1.37
N ALA A 77 0.55 13.38 -2.37
CA ALA A 77 0.37 12.98 -3.78
C ALA A 77 1.46 12.03 -4.28
N ALA A 78 2.69 12.12 -3.72
CA ALA A 78 3.81 11.23 -4.02
C ALA A 78 3.52 9.74 -3.67
N LEU A 79 2.59 9.47 -2.75
CA LEU A 79 2.14 8.11 -2.46
C LEU A 79 1.13 7.60 -3.48
N GLY A 80 0.64 8.39 -4.43
CA GLY A 80 -0.39 8.00 -5.40
C GLY A 80 0.09 7.15 -6.58
N ARG A 81 1.18 6.39 -6.43
CA ARG A 81 1.76 5.57 -7.50
C ARG A 81 1.13 4.18 -7.51
N TRP A 82 0.35 3.89 -8.54
CA TRP A 82 -0.26 2.59 -8.78
C TRP A 82 0.42 1.87 -9.95
N VAL A 83 0.62 0.56 -9.85
CA VAL A 83 1.10 -0.26 -10.97
C VAL A 83 0.10 -0.24 -12.12
N GLN A 84 -1.18 -0.33 -11.76
CA GLN A 84 -2.32 -0.17 -12.64
C GLN A 84 -3.43 0.53 -11.86
N GLU A 85 -4.20 1.38 -12.55
CA GLU A 85 -5.34 2.07 -11.94
C GLU A 85 -6.32 1.06 -11.33
N PRO A 86 -6.72 1.23 -10.05
CA PRO A 86 -7.69 0.38 -9.37
C PRO A 86 -9.00 0.24 -10.11
N LEU A 87 -9.71 -0.85 -9.85
CA LEU A 87 -11.04 -1.05 -10.40
C LEU A 87 -11.96 0.08 -9.95
N ARG A 88 -12.64 0.74 -10.88
CA ARG A 88 -13.66 1.76 -10.60
C ARG A 88 -14.94 1.10 -10.04
N SER A 89 -14.95 0.84 -8.73
CA SER A 89 -16.05 0.16 -8.04
C SER A 89 -16.13 0.54 -6.57
N CYS A 90 -17.34 0.54 -6.02
CA CYS A 90 -17.62 0.74 -4.60
C CYS A 90 -18.41 -0.42 -3.96
N LEU A 91 -18.67 -1.49 -4.71
CA LEU A 91 -19.59 -2.54 -4.30
C LEU A 91 -18.92 -3.60 -3.40
N THR A 92 -17.59 -3.73 -3.52
CA THR A 92 -16.82 -4.75 -2.81
C THR A 92 -15.62 -4.11 -2.14
N ALA A 93 -15.26 -4.63 -0.97
CA ALA A 93 -14.01 -4.25 -0.33
C ALA A 93 -12.82 -4.77 -1.14
N ARG A 94 -11.75 -3.99 -1.21
CA ARG A 94 -10.52 -4.31 -1.94
C ARG A 94 -9.31 -3.99 -1.10
N CYS A 95 -8.33 -4.88 -1.10
CA CYS A 95 -7.05 -4.69 -0.44
C CYS A 95 -6.00 -4.33 -1.49
N ALA A 96 -4.92 -3.68 -1.09
CA ALA A 96 -3.79 -3.42 -1.96
C ALA A 96 -2.48 -3.84 -1.28
N GLY A 97 -1.52 -4.25 -2.11
CA GLY A 97 -0.16 -4.54 -1.69
C GLY A 97 0.85 -3.59 -2.32
N LEU A 98 2.03 -3.51 -1.71
CA LEU A 98 3.19 -2.87 -2.28
C LEU A 98 3.85 -3.83 -3.26
N HIS A 99 3.82 -3.50 -4.54
CA HIS A 99 4.46 -4.26 -5.59
C HIS A 99 5.87 -3.72 -5.85
N LEU A 100 6.86 -4.60 -5.85
CA LEU A 100 8.25 -4.29 -6.20
C LEU A 100 8.67 -5.11 -7.41
N ALA A 101 9.25 -4.45 -8.40
CA ALA A 101 9.72 -5.08 -9.63
C ALA A 101 11.08 -4.52 -10.04
N ALA A 102 11.86 -5.31 -10.80
CA ALA A 102 13.09 -4.81 -11.38
C ALA A 102 12.82 -3.64 -12.33
N ASP A 103 13.60 -2.57 -12.21
CA ASP A 103 13.61 -1.45 -13.17
C ASP A 103 14.95 -1.44 -13.91
N PRO A 104 14.95 -1.49 -15.27
CA PRO A 104 16.18 -1.42 -16.05
C PRO A 104 17.02 -0.16 -15.82
N ARG A 105 16.43 0.94 -15.31
CA ARG A 105 17.12 2.23 -15.10
C ARG A 105 17.49 2.48 -13.64
N ASP A 106 16.58 2.16 -12.73
CA ASP A 106 16.69 2.53 -11.30
C ASP A 106 16.83 1.31 -10.36
N GLY A 107 17.06 0.11 -10.90
CA GLY A 107 17.25 -1.13 -10.15
C GLY A 107 15.93 -1.74 -9.65
N LEU A 108 15.12 -0.96 -8.93
CA LEU A 108 13.79 -1.37 -8.43
C LEU A 108 12.74 -0.28 -8.66
N SER A 109 11.61 -0.67 -9.23
CA SER A 109 10.39 0.13 -9.33
C SER A 109 9.35 -0.36 -8.33
N TRP A 110 8.47 0.55 -7.90
CA TRP A 110 7.41 0.24 -6.96
C TRP A 110 6.05 0.82 -7.38
N GLY A 111 4.97 0.27 -6.85
CA GLY A 111 3.63 0.84 -6.95
C GLY A 111 2.62 0.04 -6.11
N TRP A 112 1.47 0.63 -5.84
CA TRP A 112 0.35 -0.11 -5.25
C TRP A 112 -0.31 -1.02 -6.29
N LYS A 113 -0.72 -2.20 -5.85
CA LYS A 113 -1.46 -3.16 -6.67
C LYS A 113 -2.67 -3.68 -5.90
N GLU A 114 -3.85 -3.49 -6.48
CA GLU A 114 -5.13 -4.09 -6.03
C GLU A 114 -5.14 -5.60 -6.29
#